data_AF-A0A7S3VKL9-F1
#
_entry.id   AF-A0A7S3VKL9-F1
#
_cell.length_a   1.000
_cell.length_b   1.000
_cell.length_c   1.000
_cell.angle_alpha   90.00
_cell.angle_beta   90.00
_cell.angle_gamma   90.00
#
_symmetry.space_group_name_H-M   'P 1'
#
loop_
_entity.id
_entity.type
_entity.pdbx_description
1 polymer ?
#
loop_
_entity_poly.entity_id
_entity_poly.type
_entity_poly.pdbx_seq_one_letter_code
_entity_poly.pdbx_strand_id
1 'polypeptide(L)'
;MVEKRQRLLEAVRGRPQMDHPPSLQQGGQEQEQDLCEAEAEAAAVPSDLEAAIAFLRDEMRVTCPQLPPLVCHTQLCSMLADKTSIERGLDDCRRRNVLRVFKLATGADEHGVLLMRDYVDCILAAATAAAGSPATDRTPDMSGEQLQGHSEPSCCSSHAREQQQEEQQEQQQRR
;
A
#
# COMPACT_ATOMS: atom_id res chain seq x y z
N MET A 1 16.24 40.99 39.81
CA MET A 1 16.34 39.75 38.99
C MET A 1 17.74 39.58 38.39
N VAL A 2 18.79 39.70 39.22
CA VAL A 2 20.20 39.57 38.79
C VAL A 2 20.81 38.26 39.32
N GLU A 3 20.10 37.54 40.20
CA GLU A 3 20.59 36.34 40.89
C GLU A 3 20.45 35.03 40.09
N LYS A 4 19.66 34.99 39.01
CA LYS A 4 19.56 33.78 38.18
C LYS A 4 20.74 33.57 37.23
N ARG A 5 21.57 34.61 37.02
CA ARG A 5 22.79 34.53 36.18
C ARG A 5 24.00 33.99 36.94
N GLN A 6 23.99 34.04 38.28
CA GLN A 6 25.10 33.60 39.12
C GLN A 6 25.19 32.07 39.28
N ARG A 7 24.09 31.34 39.06
CA ARG A 7 24.05 29.87 39.23
C ARG A 7 24.55 29.06 38.04
N LEU A 8 24.82 29.70 36.88
CA LEU A 8 25.31 29.00 35.68
C LEU A 8 26.84 28.98 35.56
N LEU A 9 27.57 29.68 36.44
CA LEU A 9 29.05 29.78 36.41
C LEU A 9 29.77 28.92 37.46
N GLU A 10 29.05 28.35 38.44
CA GLU A 10 29.66 27.51 39.50
C GLU A 10 29.57 26.00 39.24
N ALA A 11 28.84 25.55 38.21
CA ALA A 11 28.78 24.14 37.84
C ALA A 11 30.00 23.65 37.01
N VAL A 12 30.94 24.55 36.68
CA VAL A 12 32.14 24.26 35.85
C VAL A 12 33.40 23.99 36.71
N ARG A 13 33.28 23.93 38.05
CA ARG A 13 34.43 23.77 38.98
C ARG A 13 34.43 22.52 39.86
N GLY A 14 33.87 21.41 39.37
CA GLY A 14 34.00 20.10 40.03
C GLY A 14 34.67 19.07 39.13
N ARG A 15 36.01 19.09 39.02
CA ARG A 15 36.77 17.94 38.49
C ARG A 15 37.02 16.95 39.63
N PRO A 16 36.56 15.70 39.56
CA PRO A 16 37.14 14.64 40.35
C PRO A 16 38.47 14.17 39.72
N GLN A 17 39.45 13.98 40.60
CA GLN A 17 40.82 13.57 40.35
C GLN A 17 40.87 12.10 39.87
N MET A 18 41.71 11.85 38.87
CA MET A 18 41.98 10.53 38.30
C MET A 18 42.95 9.75 39.19
N ASP A 19 42.53 8.58 39.67
CA ASP A 19 43.44 7.52 40.11
C ASP A 19 43.90 6.71 38.89
N HIS A 20 45.21 6.57 38.74
CA HIS A 20 45.84 5.75 37.69
C HIS A 20 45.68 4.26 37.98
N PRO A 21 45.32 3.43 36.98
CA PRO A 21 45.55 1.99 37.04
C PRO A 21 46.99 1.65 36.60
N PRO A 22 47.66 0.64 37.19
CA PRO A 22 48.96 0.20 36.74
C PRO A 22 48.86 -0.54 35.40
N SER A 23 49.76 -0.19 34.49
CA SER A 23 49.96 -0.81 33.19
C SER A 23 50.44 -2.27 33.31
N LEU A 24 50.01 -3.14 32.38
CA LEU A 24 50.87 -3.82 31.39
C LEU A 24 50.12 -4.92 30.61
N GLN A 25 50.16 -4.79 29.27
CA GLN A 25 50.18 -5.83 28.21
C GLN A 25 48.93 -6.74 28.08
N GLN A 26 48.31 -6.99 26.93
CA GLN A 26 48.70 -7.00 25.52
C GLN A 26 47.44 -7.23 24.67
N GLY A 27 47.43 -6.80 23.40
CA GLY A 27 46.49 -7.27 22.37
C GLY A 27 45.62 -6.15 21.78
N GLY A 28 46.03 -5.62 20.63
CA GLY A 28 45.30 -4.58 19.92
C GLY A 28 44.07 -5.09 19.19
N GLN A 29 43.12 -4.18 18.97
CA GLN A 29 42.33 -3.98 17.75
C GLN A 29 41.42 -2.75 17.97
N GLU A 30 41.82 -1.63 17.36
CA GLU A 30 40.98 -0.75 16.52
C GLU A 30 39.55 -0.49 17.03
N GLN A 31 39.25 0.60 17.74
CA GLN A 31 39.09 1.98 17.27
C GLN A 31 37.95 2.17 16.26
N GLU A 32 36.92 2.91 16.72
CA GLU A 32 35.98 3.74 15.96
C GLU A 32 35.07 3.07 14.90
N GLN A 33 33.83 2.79 15.32
CA GLN A 33 32.63 2.91 14.49
C GLN A 33 31.62 3.67 15.37
N ASP A 34 31.63 4.99 15.34
CA ASP A 34 31.00 5.82 14.30
C ASP A 34 29.51 5.49 14.13
N LEU A 35 28.74 6.28 14.86
CA LEU A 35 27.39 6.78 14.61
C LEU A 35 26.83 6.51 13.19
N CYS A 36 26.32 5.30 12.94
CA CYS A 36 25.54 4.98 11.73
C CYS A 36 24.22 4.25 12.03
N GLU A 37 23.55 4.54 13.15
CA GLU A 37 22.27 3.89 13.50
C GLU A 37 21.01 4.71 13.10
N ALA A 38 21.13 5.69 12.19
CA ALA A 38 19.99 6.56 11.84
C ALA A 38 19.50 6.46 10.37
N GLU A 39 20.17 5.73 9.48
CA GLU A 39 19.77 5.65 8.05
C GLU A 39 19.71 4.21 7.51
N ALA A 40 19.42 3.25 8.39
CA ALA A 40 19.12 1.87 8.03
C ALA A 40 17.80 1.43 8.69
N GLU A 41 16.73 2.23 8.58
CA GLU A 41 15.41 1.62 8.45
C GLU A 41 15.41 0.94 7.08
N ALA A 42 15.97 -0.27 7.07
CA ALA A 42 16.31 -1.00 5.88
C ALA A 42 15.09 -1.09 4.97
N ALA A 43 15.31 -0.84 3.69
CA ALA A 43 14.49 -1.35 2.61
C ALA A 43 14.46 -2.89 2.72
N ALA A 44 13.66 -3.40 3.66
CA ALA A 44 13.38 -4.80 3.82
C ALA A 44 12.81 -5.24 2.49
N VAL A 45 13.48 -6.21 1.85
CA VAL A 45 13.02 -6.76 0.58
C VAL A 45 11.58 -7.24 0.80
N PRO A 46 10.60 -6.71 0.03
CA PRO A 46 9.21 -7.09 0.21
C PRO A 46 9.09 -8.59 -0.01
N SER A 47 8.27 -9.24 0.80
CA SER A 47 7.95 -10.65 0.59
C SER A 47 7.32 -10.86 -0.79
N ASP A 48 7.44 -12.06 -1.36
CA ASP A 48 6.84 -12.38 -2.67
C ASP A 48 5.34 -12.07 -2.71
N LEU A 49 4.64 -12.25 -1.57
CA LEU A 49 3.24 -11.88 -1.43
C LEU A 49 3.02 -10.36 -1.53
N GLU A 50 3.80 -9.57 -0.80
CA GLU A 50 3.70 -8.11 -0.84
C GLU A 50 4.07 -7.56 -2.23
N ALA A 51 5.08 -8.15 -2.88
CA ALA A 51 5.46 -7.82 -4.25
C ALA A 51 4.35 -8.17 -5.25
N ALA A 52 3.73 -9.35 -5.15
CA ALA A 52 2.62 -9.75 -6.01
C ALA A 52 1.38 -8.85 -5.85
N ILE A 53 1.04 -8.49 -4.60
CA ILE A 53 -0.07 -7.56 -4.32
C ILE A 53 0.24 -6.17 -4.91
N ALA A 54 1.45 -5.66 -4.73
CA ALA A 54 1.86 -4.37 -5.28
C ALA A 54 1.80 -4.35 -6.80
N PHE A 55 2.28 -5.42 -7.45
CA PHE A 55 2.24 -5.59 -8.89
C PHE A 55 0.80 -5.57 -9.43
N LEU A 56 -0.09 -6.43 -8.90
CA LEU A 56 -1.49 -6.50 -9.35
C LEU A 56 -2.26 -5.21 -9.09
N ARG A 57 -1.96 -4.54 -7.98
CA ARG A 57 -2.53 -3.23 -7.65
C ARG A 57 -2.15 -2.18 -8.69
N ASP A 58 -0.88 -2.11 -9.07
CA ASP A 58 -0.41 -1.13 -10.04
C ASP A 58 -0.93 -1.44 -11.45
N GLU A 59 -1.02 -2.72 -11.83
CA GLU A 59 -1.68 -3.15 -13.07
C GLU A 59 -3.15 -2.68 -13.11
N MET A 60 -3.91 -2.90 -12.02
CA MET A 60 -5.32 -2.49 -11.94
C MET A 60 -5.51 -0.99 -12.07
N ARG A 61 -4.57 -0.17 -11.56
CA ARG A 61 -4.64 1.29 -11.70
C ARG A 61 -4.47 1.76 -13.12
N VAL A 62 -3.64 1.07 -13.90
CA VAL A 62 -3.43 1.39 -15.30
C VAL A 62 -4.64 0.95 -16.13
N THR A 63 -5.13 -0.26 -15.89
CA THR A 63 -6.20 -0.87 -16.68
C THR A 63 -7.58 -0.31 -16.33
N CYS A 64 -7.85 -0.05 -15.05
CA CYS A 64 -9.16 0.36 -14.53
C CYS A 64 -9.04 1.51 -13.50
N PRO A 65 -8.59 2.71 -13.90
CA PRO A 65 -8.28 3.81 -12.97
C PRO A 65 -9.48 4.31 -12.15
N GLN A 66 -10.70 4.11 -12.65
CA GLN A 66 -11.96 4.48 -11.98
C GLN A 66 -12.37 3.51 -10.85
N LEU A 67 -11.75 2.34 -10.77
CA LEU A 67 -12.05 1.34 -9.75
C LEU A 67 -10.94 1.33 -8.68
N PRO A 68 -11.29 1.05 -7.41
CA PRO A 68 -10.30 0.74 -6.40
C PRO A 68 -9.41 -0.44 -6.86
N PRO A 69 -8.10 -0.42 -6.61
CA PRO A 69 -7.18 -1.46 -7.06
C PRO A 69 -7.33 -2.73 -6.19
N LEU A 70 -8.43 -3.45 -6.41
CA LEU A 70 -8.78 -4.68 -5.70
C LEU A 70 -8.00 -5.86 -6.30
N VAL A 71 -7.37 -6.64 -5.43
CA VAL A 71 -6.63 -7.86 -5.79
C VAL A 71 -7.42 -9.08 -5.33
N CYS A 72 -7.76 -9.99 -6.23
CA CYS A 72 -8.48 -11.22 -5.89
C CYS A 72 -7.53 -12.32 -5.41
N HIS A 73 -7.99 -13.14 -4.46
CA HIS A 73 -7.25 -14.30 -3.97
C HIS A 73 -6.89 -15.31 -5.07
N THR A 74 -7.78 -15.49 -6.04
CA THR A 74 -7.56 -16.33 -7.23
C THR A 74 -6.40 -15.85 -8.09
N GLN A 75 -6.19 -14.53 -8.19
CA GLN A 75 -5.06 -13.93 -8.91
C GLN A 75 -3.75 -14.22 -8.17
N LEU A 76 -3.74 -14.03 -6.84
CA LEU A 76 -2.57 -14.35 -6.00
C LEU A 76 -2.19 -15.83 -6.09
N CYS A 77 -3.17 -16.74 -6.03
CA CYS A 77 -2.94 -18.18 -6.19
C CYS A 77 -2.46 -18.58 -7.59
N SER A 78 -2.65 -17.73 -8.60
CA SER A 78 -2.15 -17.96 -9.95
C SER A 78 -0.71 -17.45 -10.13
N MET A 79 -0.30 -16.45 -9.35
CA MET A 79 1.07 -15.90 -9.38
C MET A 79 2.03 -16.62 -8.42
N LEU A 80 1.52 -17.12 -7.29
CA LEU A 80 2.30 -17.72 -6.22
C LEU A 80 1.88 -19.18 -6.03
N ALA A 81 2.87 -20.08 -5.93
CA ALA A 81 2.62 -21.52 -5.93
C ALA A 81 2.04 -22.06 -4.61
N ASP A 82 2.47 -21.52 -3.45
CA ASP A 82 2.07 -22.05 -2.14
C ASP A 82 0.88 -21.29 -1.55
N LYS A 83 -0.31 -21.84 -1.75
CA LYS A 83 -1.59 -21.34 -1.19
C LYS A 83 -1.53 -21.16 0.32
N THR A 84 -0.87 -22.06 1.04
CA THR A 84 -0.83 -21.99 2.51
C THR A 84 -0.02 -20.79 2.98
N SER A 85 1.07 -20.47 2.27
CA SER A 85 1.88 -19.28 2.56
C SER A 85 1.18 -17.99 2.19
N ILE A 86 0.38 -17.99 1.11
CA ILE A 86 -0.49 -16.85 0.76
C ILE A 86 -1.50 -16.59 1.88
N GLU A 87 -2.24 -17.61 2.32
CA GLU A 87 -3.26 -17.45 3.37
C GLU A 87 -2.66 -16.97 4.69
N ARG A 88 -1.52 -17.57 5.11
CA ARG A 88 -0.80 -17.11 6.30
C ARG A 88 -0.33 -15.67 6.18
N GLY A 89 0.31 -15.33 5.06
CA GLY A 89 0.80 -13.98 4.82
C GLY A 89 -0.31 -12.93 4.76
N LEU A 90 -1.46 -13.28 4.16
CA LEU A 90 -2.65 -12.41 4.16
C LEU A 90 -3.20 -12.22 5.58
N ASP A 91 -3.24 -13.28 6.40
CA ASP A 91 -3.65 -13.16 7.79
C ASP A 91 -2.69 -12.30 8.62
N ASP A 92 -1.38 -12.45 8.42
CA ASP A 92 -0.36 -11.63 9.07
C ASP A 92 -0.47 -10.15 8.65
N CYS A 93 -0.62 -9.87 7.36
CA CYS A 93 -0.84 -8.51 6.86
C CYS A 93 -2.15 -7.90 7.37
N ARG A 94 -3.21 -8.71 7.51
CA ARG A 94 -4.48 -8.29 8.10
C ARG A 94 -4.31 -7.96 9.59
N ARG A 95 -3.61 -8.79 10.36
CA ARG A 95 -3.32 -8.53 11.79
C ARG A 95 -2.49 -7.26 12.00
N ARG A 96 -1.56 -7.00 11.09
CA ARG A 96 -0.76 -5.75 11.05
C ARG A 96 -1.52 -4.54 10.52
N ASN A 97 -2.79 -4.68 10.11
CA ASN A 97 -3.59 -3.63 9.46
C ASN A 97 -2.87 -3.01 8.24
N VAL A 98 -2.19 -3.83 7.44
CA VAL A 98 -1.57 -3.40 6.18
C VAL A 98 -2.57 -3.49 5.02
N LEU A 99 -3.51 -4.43 5.11
CA LEU A 99 -4.55 -4.67 4.11
C LEU A 99 -5.90 -5.02 4.74
N ARG A 100 -6.95 -4.91 3.93
CA ARG A 100 -8.31 -5.35 4.24
C ARG A 100 -8.72 -6.47 3.29
N VAL A 101 -9.28 -7.54 3.86
CA VAL A 101 -9.81 -8.67 3.10
C VAL A 101 -11.33 -8.61 3.13
N PHE A 102 -11.96 -8.80 1.98
CA PHE A 102 -13.40 -8.78 1.77
C PHE A 102 -13.86 -10.07 1.14
N LYS A 103 -15.08 -10.49 1.49
CA LYS A 103 -15.78 -11.53 0.73
C LYS A 103 -16.55 -10.87 -0.40
N LEU A 104 -16.30 -11.28 -1.64
CA LEU A 104 -16.96 -10.76 -2.82
C LEU A 104 -18.28 -11.50 -3.08
N ALA A 105 -19.24 -10.81 -3.69
CA ALA A 105 -20.57 -11.35 -3.98
C ALA A 105 -20.63 -12.13 -5.32
N THR A 106 -19.52 -12.19 -6.05
CA THR A 106 -19.40 -12.73 -7.42
C THR A 106 -19.32 -14.26 -7.48
N GLY A 107 -19.10 -14.94 -6.35
CA GLY A 107 -19.06 -16.40 -6.29
C GLY A 107 -18.87 -16.95 -4.87
N ALA A 108 -19.00 -18.26 -4.71
CA ALA A 108 -18.61 -18.94 -3.48
C ALA A 108 -17.09 -18.83 -3.30
N ASP A 109 -16.66 -18.31 -2.15
CA ASP A 109 -15.27 -18.22 -1.71
C ASP A 109 -14.34 -17.29 -2.49
N GLU A 110 -14.89 -16.36 -3.28
CA GLU A 110 -14.07 -15.30 -3.87
C GLU A 110 -13.79 -14.20 -2.83
N HIS A 111 -12.51 -14.03 -2.52
CA HIS A 111 -12.04 -13.03 -1.56
C HIS A 111 -11.21 -11.96 -2.28
N GLY A 112 -11.50 -10.70 -1.96
CA GLY A 112 -10.78 -9.53 -2.47
C GLY A 112 -9.90 -8.92 -1.38
N VAL A 113 -8.77 -8.39 -1.79
CA VAL A 113 -7.76 -7.77 -0.92
C VAL A 113 -7.53 -6.35 -1.41
N LEU A 114 -7.56 -5.39 -0.48
CA LEU A 114 -7.24 -3.99 -0.75
C LEU A 114 -6.21 -3.51 0.27
N LEU A 115 -5.18 -2.79 -0.18
CA LEU A 115 -4.23 -2.18 0.76
C LEU A 115 -4.94 -1.13 1.62
N MET A 116 -4.53 -1.01 2.88
CA MET A 116 -5.21 -0.11 3.81
C MET A 116 -5.15 1.35 3.37
N ARG A 117 -4.08 1.77 2.70
CA ARG A 117 -3.99 3.10 2.09
C ARG A 117 -5.14 3.33 1.09
N ASP A 118 -5.31 2.42 0.14
CA ASP A 118 -6.34 2.55 -0.90
C ASP A 118 -7.74 2.41 -0.30
N TYR A 119 -7.90 1.58 0.73
CA TYR A 119 -9.16 1.45 1.46
C TYR A 119 -9.58 2.76 2.12
N VAL A 120 -8.67 3.44 2.83
CA VAL A 120 -8.97 4.73 3.47
C VAL A 120 -9.31 5.78 2.42
N ASP A 121 -8.56 5.83 1.31
CA ASP A 121 -8.83 6.74 0.20
C ASP A 121 -10.25 6.53 -0.36
N CYS A 122 -10.67 5.27 -0.53
CA CYS A 122 -12.03 4.93 -0.99
C CYS A 122 -13.10 5.38 0.00
N ILE A 123 -12.91 5.14 1.30
CA ILE A 123 -13.88 5.52 2.33
C ILE A 123 -13.98 7.04 2.45
N LEU A 124 -12.85 7.74 2.39
CA LEU A 124 -12.84 9.21 2.43
C LEU A 124 -13.57 9.79 1.21
N ALA A 125 -13.26 9.30 0.01
CA ALA A 125 -13.95 9.72 -1.20
C ALA A 125 -15.46 9.47 -1.11
N ALA A 126 -15.89 8.28 -0.67
CA ALA A 126 -17.29 7.95 -0.49
C ALA A 126 -17.98 8.84 0.57
N ALA A 127 -17.32 9.12 1.69
CA ALA A 127 -17.85 9.99 2.73
C ALA A 127 -18.05 11.43 2.23
N THR A 128 -17.12 11.95 1.43
CA THR A 128 -17.26 13.29 0.83
C THR A 128 -18.40 13.35 -0.20
N ALA A 129 -18.57 12.28 -1.01
CA ALA A 129 -19.67 12.19 -1.96
C ALA A 129 -21.04 12.12 -1.24
N ALA A 130 -21.13 11.37 -0.14
CA ALA A 130 -22.35 11.30 0.67
C ALA A 130 -22.69 12.63 1.36
N ALA A 131 -21.69 13.38 1.82
CA ALA A 131 -21.90 14.69 2.44
C ALA A 131 -22.32 15.79 1.44
N GLY A 132 -22.03 15.60 0.14
CA GLY A 132 -22.34 16.54 -0.93
C GLY A 132 -23.76 16.48 -1.52
N SER A 133 -24.64 15.60 -1.02
CA SER A 133 -26.02 15.48 -1.51
C SER A 133 -27.04 15.97 -0.48
N PRO A 134 -27.44 17.26 -0.50
CA PRO A 134 -28.62 17.71 0.23
C PRO A 134 -29.87 17.27 -0.54
N ALA A 135 -30.71 16.47 0.13
CA ALA A 135 -32.15 16.33 -0.07
C ALA A 135 -32.71 16.76 -1.44
N THR A 136 -33.02 15.77 -2.28
CA THR A 136 -34.28 15.83 -3.02
C THR A 136 -35.22 14.81 -2.44
N ASP A 137 -36.07 15.30 -1.54
CA ASP A 137 -37.43 14.82 -1.34
C ASP A 137 -38.09 14.68 -2.73
N ARG A 138 -38.09 13.47 -3.27
CA ARG A 138 -38.88 13.10 -4.43
C ARG A 138 -39.72 11.91 -4.02
N THR A 139 -40.91 12.23 -3.51
CA THR A 139 -42.06 11.33 -3.59
C THR A 139 -42.15 10.76 -5.01
N PRO A 140 -42.24 9.43 -5.18
CA PRO A 140 -42.41 8.86 -6.51
C PRO A 140 -43.85 9.10 -6.98
N ASP A 141 -44.05 10.10 -7.84
CA ASP A 141 -45.23 10.15 -8.71
C ASP A 141 -45.06 9.06 -9.78
N MET A 142 -45.95 8.08 -9.72
CA MET A 142 -46.04 6.97 -10.66
C MET A 142 -46.72 7.45 -11.94
N SER A 143 -45.94 8.03 -12.84
CA SER A 143 -46.33 8.19 -14.24
C SER A 143 -45.12 7.86 -15.13
N GLY A 144 -45.26 6.76 -15.88
CA GLY A 144 -44.17 6.16 -16.64
C GLY A 144 -43.83 6.92 -17.91
N GLU A 145 -42.60 6.75 -18.39
CA GLU A 145 -42.27 6.46 -19.78
C GLU A 145 -40.75 6.31 -19.98
N GLN A 146 -40.42 5.37 -20.88
CA GLN A 146 -39.23 5.31 -21.73
C GLN A 146 -37.86 5.01 -21.10
N LEU A 147 -37.51 3.72 -21.17
CA LEU A 147 -36.15 3.19 -21.23
C LEU A 147 -35.42 3.76 -22.46
N GLN A 148 -34.40 4.58 -22.24
CA GLN A 148 -33.30 4.75 -23.20
C GLN A 148 -32.01 4.27 -22.54
N GLY A 149 -31.35 3.34 -23.24
CA GLY A 149 -30.17 2.64 -22.77
C GLY A 149 -28.99 3.59 -22.59
N HIS A 150 -28.44 3.60 -21.38
CA HIS A 150 -27.11 4.11 -21.12
C HIS A 150 -26.14 2.95 -21.28
N SER A 151 -25.37 3.01 -22.37
CA SER A 151 -24.21 2.18 -22.62
C SER A 151 -23.14 2.45 -21.56
N GLU A 152 -22.84 1.43 -20.76
CA GLU A 152 -21.71 1.41 -19.83
C GLU A 152 -20.37 1.49 -20.60
N PRO A 153 -19.39 2.30 -20.16
CA PRO A 153 -18.04 2.23 -20.70
C PRO A 153 -17.33 0.98 -20.14
N SER A 154 -17.46 -0.14 -20.85
CA SER A 154 -16.70 -1.37 -20.57
C SER A 154 -15.26 -1.22 -21.07
N CYS A 155 -14.35 -0.91 -20.14
CA CYS A 155 -12.91 -0.74 -20.38
C CYS A 155 -12.25 -1.99 -21.00
N CYS A 156 -12.83 -3.18 -20.83
CA CYS A 156 -12.33 -4.43 -21.39
C CYS A 156 -12.44 -4.53 -22.93
N SER A 157 -13.25 -3.69 -23.58
CA SER A 157 -13.45 -3.74 -25.03
C SER A 157 -12.34 -3.05 -25.85
N SER A 158 -11.55 -2.18 -25.22
CA SER A 158 -10.47 -1.43 -25.86
C SER A 158 -9.27 -2.32 -26.21
N HIS A 159 -8.81 -3.13 -25.24
CA HIS A 159 -7.64 -4.00 -25.44
C HIS A 159 -7.90 -5.14 -26.44
N ALA A 160 -9.12 -5.69 -26.46
CA ALA A 160 -9.48 -6.75 -27.40
C ALA A 160 -9.53 -6.26 -28.87
N ARG A 161 -9.84 -4.97 -29.08
CA ARG A 161 -9.87 -4.37 -30.42
C ARG A 161 -8.48 -4.07 -30.96
N GLU A 162 -7.54 -3.70 -30.09
CA GLU A 162 -6.17 -3.36 -30.49
C GLU A 162 -5.39 -4.62 -30.95
N GLN A 163 -5.53 -5.74 -30.22
CA GLN A 163 -4.93 -7.04 -30.61
C GLN A 163 -5.44 -7.55 -31.96
N GLN A 164 -6.75 -7.42 -32.23
CA GLN A 164 -7.31 -7.84 -33.53
C GLN A 164 -6.83 -6.97 -34.69
N GLN A 165 -6.45 -5.72 -34.43
CA GLN A 165 -5.96 -4.79 -35.45
C GLN A 165 -4.50 -5.08 -35.80
N GLU A 166 -3.66 -5.40 -34.81
CA GLU A 166 -2.27 -5.85 -35.01
C GLU A 166 -2.21 -7.17 -35.78
N GLU A 167 -3.04 -8.16 -35.44
CA GLU A 167 -3.07 -9.45 -36.15
C GLU A 167 -3.47 -9.30 -37.63
N GLN A 168 -4.41 -8.39 -37.94
CA GLN A 168 -4.80 -8.11 -39.31
C GLN A 168 -3.70 -7.38 -40.10
N GLN A 169 -2.95 -6.49 -39.45
CA GLN A 169 -1.80 -5.83 -40.07
C GLN A 169 -0.67 -6.83 -40.37
N GLU A 170 -0.38 -7.75 -39.46
CA GLU A 170 0.67 -8.74 -39.67
C GLU A 170 0.31 -9.72 -40.80
N GLN A 171 -0.96 -10.11 -40.93
CA GLN A 171 -1.43 -10.94 -42.05
C GLN A 171 -1.34 -10.23 -43.42
N GLN A 172 -1.51 -8.90 -43.46
CA GLN A 172 -1.36 -8.12 -44.70
C GLN A 172 0.09 -7.97 -45.12
N GLN A 173 1.03 -7.91 -44.17
CA GLN A 173 2.47 -7.81 -44.47
C GLN A 173 3.10 -9.15 -44.90
N ARG A 174 2.43 -10.28 -44.64
CA ARG A 174 2.87 -11.63 -45.05
C ARG A 174 2.36 -12.08 -46.43
N ARG A 175 1.59 -11.24 -47.14
CA ARG A 175 1.14 -11.50 -48.52
C ARG A 175 2.01 -10.75 -49.53
#